data_AF-A0A6P3B752-F1
#
_entry.id   AF-A0A6P3B752-F1
#
_cell.length_a   1.000
_cell.length_b   1.000
_cell.length_c   1.000
_cell.angle_alpha   90.00
_cell.angle_beta   90.00
_cell.angle_gamma   90.00
#
_symmetry.space_group_name_H-M   'P 1'
#
loop_
_entity.id
_entity.type
_entity.pdbx_description
1 polymer ?
#
loop_
_entity_poly.entity_id
_entity_poly.type
_entity_poly.pdbx_seq_one_letter_code
_entity_poly.pdbx_strand_id
1 'polypeptide(L)'
;MKHLARILTVALATLPAAVYAQYTGPSTLTTTTVKELLASGKDDQHVQLQGRIVKHVGGEDYEFADATGTIRVEIDHKLWAAGQPVSDKNDVKVTGEFERKWSGSVKVDADHVEVLR
;
A
#
# COMPACT_ATOMS: atom_id res chain seq x y z
N MET A 1 -50.63 19.13 -32.69
CA MET A 1 -49.30 18.51 -32.89
C MET A 1 -48.90 17.87 -31.57
N LYS A 2 -48.78 16.54 -31.54
CA LYS A 2 -48.62 15.73 -30.31
C LYS A 2 -47.12 15.46 -30.12
N HIS A 3 -46.48 16.03 -29.12
CA HIS A 3 -45.09 15.70 -28.76
C HIS A 3 -45.11 14.83 -27.50
N LEU A 4 -44.96 13.51 -27.70
CA LEU A 4 -44.82 12.53 -26.62
C LEU A 4 -43.34 12.49 -26.21
N ALA A 5 -43.02 13.13 -25.09
CA ALA A 5 -41.71 13.00 -24.45
C ALA A 5 -41.60 11.60 -23.81
N ARG A 6 -40.71 10.76 -24.34
CA ARG A 6 -40.37 9.47 -23.73
C ARG A 6 -39.30 9.70 -22.66
N ILE A 7 -39.71 9.59 -21.39
CA ILE A 7 -38.77 9.56 -20.26
C ILE A 7 -38.21 8.14 -20.16
N LEU A 8 -36.92 8.00 -20.43
CA LEU A 8 -36.19 6.74 -20.29
C LEU A 8 -35.60 6.70 -18.88
N THR A 9 -36.26 6.01 -17.96
CA THR A 9 -35.75 5.79 -16.60
C THR A 9 -34.70 4.69 -16.65
N VAL A 10 -33.42 5.07 -16.53
CA VAL A 10 -32.31 4.11 -16.42
C VAL A 10 -32.24 3.64 -14.97
N ALA A 11 -32.54 2.35 -14.72
CA ALA A 11 -32.36 1.73 -13.42
C ALA A 11 -30.86 1.47 -13.18
N LEU A 12 -30.30 2.08 -12.14
CA LEU A 12 -28.90 1.94 -11.75
C LEU A 12 -28.73 0.64 -10.94
N ALA A 13 -28.22 -0.42 -11.58
CA ALA A 13 -27.88 -1.66 -10.88
C ALA A 13 -26.58 -1.49 -10.08
N THR A 14 -26.66 -1.60 -8.76
CA THR A 14 -25.48 -1.62 -7.87
C THR A 14 -24.84 -3.00 -7.93
N LEU A 15 -23.64 -3.10 -8.49
CA LEU A 15 -22.85 -4.33 -8.45
C LEU A 15 -22.22 -4.49 -7.05
N PRO A 16 -22.28 -5.68 -6.44
CA PRO A 16 -21.60 -5.94 -5.18
C PRO A 16 -20.08 -5.89 -5.37
N ALA A 17 -19.38 -5.19 -4.48
CA ALA A 17 -17.92 -5.20 -4.43
C ALA A 17 -17.45 -6.60 -4.00
N ALA A 18 -16.55 -7.20 -4.77
CA ALA A 18 -15.93 -8.46 -4.40
C ALA A 18 -15.04 -8.23 -3.16
N VAL A 19 -15.41 -8.87 -2.04
CA VAL A 19 -14.60 -8.88 -0.83
C VAL A 19 -13.76 -10.16 -0.88
N TYR A 20 -12.46 -10.02 -1.14
CA TYR A 20 -11.54 -11.16 -1.07
C TYR A 20 -11.32 -11.52 0.40
N ALA A 21 -11.41 -12.81 0.73
CA ALA A 21 -11.09 -13.29 2.07
C ALA A 21 -9.57 -13.24 2.29
N GLN A 22 -9.11 -12.48 3.28
CA GLN A 22 -7.71 -12.39 3.68
C GLN A 22 -7.49 -13.18 4.98
N TYR A 23 -6.40 -13.95 5.05
CA TYR A 23 -6.02 -14.64 6.29
C TYR A 23 -5.53 -13.61 7.32
N THR A 24 -6.20 -13.52 8.47
CA THR A 24 -5.86 -12.60 9.57
C THR A 24 -5.41 -13.35 10.83
N GLY A 25 -4.95 -14.59 10.68
CA GLY A 25 -4.41 -15.38 11.77
C GLY A 25 -2.96 -14.99 12.11
N PRO A 26 -2.33 -15.66 13.08
CA PRO A 26 -0.95 -15.40 13.47
C PRO A 26 0.01 -15.47 12.27
N SER A 27 0.89 -14.48 12.16
CA SER A 27 1.98 -14.47 11.19
C SER A 27 3.32 -14.59 11.93
N THR A 28 4.27 -15.29 11.32
CA THR A 28 5.66 -15.35 11.80
C THR A 28 6.49 -14.14 11.38
N LEU A 29 5.94 -13.27 10.51
CA LEU A 29 6.59 -12.04 10.10
C LEU A 29 6.66 -11.07 11.28
N THR A 30 7.88 -10.69 11.63
CA THR A 30 8.14 -9.69 12.67
C THR A 30 8.39 -8.34 12.03
N THR A 31 7.92 -7.28 12.68
CA THR A 31 8.18 -5.91 12.24
C THR A 31 9.65 -5.56 12.50
N THR A 32 10.37 -5.10 11.47
CA THR A 32 11.74 -4.58 11.56
C THR A 32 11.75 -3.06 11.42
N THR A 33 12.93 -2.45 11.55
CA THR A 33 13.12 -1.01 11.36
C THR A 33 13.82 -0.71 10.05
N VAL A 34 13.62 0.48 9.51
CA VAL A 34 14.30 0.95 8.30
C VAL A 34 15.82 0.87 8.48
N LYS A 35 16.34 1.31 9.63
CA LYS A 35 17.78 1.25 9.92
C LYS A 35 18.32 -0.17 9.89
N GLU A 36 17.65 -1.11 10.54
CA GLU A 36 18.09 -2.52 10.55
C GLU A 36 18.05 -3.10 9.14
N LEU A 37 16.97 -2.84 8.39
CA LEU A 37 16.81 -3.32 7.02
C LEU A 37 17.90 -2.79 6.09
N LEU A 38 18.27 -1.51 6.21
CA LEU A 38 19.34 -0.92 5.41
C LEU A 38 20.72 -1.51 5.77
N ALA A 39 20.94 -1.83 7.04
CA ALA A 39 22.22 -2.33 7.56
C ALA A 39 22.46 -3.82 7.26
N SER A 40 21.43 -4.66 7.39
CA SER A 40 21.57 -6.12 7.38
C SER A 40 20.61 -6.84 6.43
N GLY A 41 19.69 -6.11 5.79
CA GLY A 41 18.69 -6.66 4.88
C GLY A 41 19.30 -7.36 3.68
N LYS A 42 18.72 -8.52 3.35
CA LYS A 42 19.09 -9.34 2.19
C LYS A 42 18.09 -9.14 1.07
N ASP A 43 18.58 -9.21 -0.16
CA ASP A 43 17.72 -9.24 -1.35
C ASP A 43 16.66 -10.36 -1.24
N ASP A 44 15.47 -10.13 -1.79
CA ASP A 44 14.28 -10.99 -1.72
C ASP A 44 13.78 -11.30 -0.29
N GLN A 45 14.26 -10.59 0.73
CA GLN A 45 13.81 -10.83 2.12
C GLN A 45 12.41 -10.25 2.32
N HIS A 46 11.48 -11.09 2.76
CA HIS A 46 10.16 -10.63 3.16
C HIS A 46 10.20 -9.91 4.52
N VAL A 47 9.59 -8.73 4.58
CA VAL A 47 9.66 -7.82 5.73
C VAL A 47 8.32 -7.17 6.03
N GLN A 48 8.19 -6.70 7.27
CA GLN A 48 7.14 -5.79 7.67
C GLN A 48 7.76 -4.54 8.29
N LEU A 49 7.35 -3.37 7.82
CA LEU A 49 7.72 -2.06 8.35
C LEU A 49 6.47 -1.36 8.91
N GLN A 50 6.65 -0.55 9.95
CA GLN A 50 5.60 0.30 10.50
C GLN A 50 6.10 1.75 10.65
N GLY A 51 5.33 2.69 10.13
CA GLY A 51 5.76 4.09 10.00
C GLY A 51 4.76 4.87 9.17
N ARG A 52 5.22 5.87 8.40
CA ARG A 52 4.35 6.78 7.63
C ARG A 52 4.84 6.98 6.22
N ILE A 53 3.90 7.21 5.30
CA ILE A 53 4.21 7.71 3.96
C ILE A 53 4.39 9.22 4.04
N VAL A 54 5.61 9.70 3.82
CA VAL A 54 5.94 11.12 3.99
C VAL A 54 6.00 11.89 2.67
N LYS A 55 6.10 11.17 1.54
CA LYS A 55 6.18 11.79 0.21
C LYS A 55 5.74 10.82 -0.90
N HIS A 56 4.96 11.32 -1.86
CA HIS A 56 4.78 10.67 -3.16
C HIS A 56 5.87 11.18 -4.11
N VAL A 57 6.65 10.26 -4.68
CA VAL A 57 7.83 10.64 -5.49
C VAL A 57 7.55 10.47 -6.99
N GLY A 58 6.54 9.68 -7.36
CA GLY A 58 6.07 9.51 -8.73
C GLY A 58 5.68 8.06 -9.02
N GLY A 59 4.72 7.85 -9.93
CA GLY A 59 4.21 6.52 -10.24
C GLY A 59 3.65 5.82 -9.00
N GLU A 60 4.08 4.59 -8.77
CA GLU A 60 3.70 3.75 -7.62
C GLU A 60 4.69 3.86 -6.45
N ASP A 61 5.64 4.79 -6.53
CA ASP A 61 6.67 4.87 -5.52
C ASP A 61 6.49 6.03 -4.51
N TYR A 62 6.79 5.73 -3.26
CA TYR A 62 6.66 6.63 -2.11
C TYR A 62 7.94 6.64 -1.27
N GLU A 63 8.07 7.67 -0.43
CA GLU A 63 9.04 7.71 0.67
C GLU A 63 8.32 7.32 1.95
N PHE A 64 8.80 6.26 2.58
CA PHE A 64 8.36 5.77 3.87
C PHE A 64 9.36 6.17 4.95
N ALA A 65 8.87 6.54 6.12
CA ALA A 65 9.68 6.89 7.28
C ALA A 65 9.21 6.18 8.54
N ASP A 66 10.16 5.66 9.31
CA ASP A 66 9.95 5.26 10.70
C ASP A 66 10.84 6.13 11.64
N ALA A 67 10.90 5.79 12.92
CA ALA A 67 11.73 6.53 13.88
C ALA A 67 13.25 6.41 13.64
N THR A 68 13.68 5.50 12.76
CA THR A 68 15.07 5.10 12.56
C THR A 68 15.65 5.54 11.21
N GLY A 69 14.81 5.87 10.23
CA GLY A 69 15.23 6.36 8.94
C GLY A 69 14.12 6.44 7.90
N THR A 70 14.52 6.66 6.65
CA THR A 70 13.61 6.65 5.50
C THR A 70 14.06 5.64 4.44
N ILE A 71 13.10 5.11 3.69
CA ILE A 71 13.33 4.16 2.59
C ILE A 71 12.27 4.37 1.51
N ARG A 72 12.61 4.00 0.28
CA ARG A 72 11.65 3.95 -0.83
C ARG A 72 10.74 2.73 -0.66
N VAL A 73 9.45 2.91 -0.91
CA VAL A 73 8.49 1.81 -1.01
C VAL A 73 7.73 1.92 -2.33
N GLU A 74 7.55 0.80 -3.01
CA GLU A 74 6.72 0.69 -4.20
C GLU A 74 5.37 0.10 -3.76
N ILE A 75 4.28 0.84 -3.96
CA ILE A 75 2.93 0.46 -3.54
C ILE A 75 2.01 0.60 -4.74
N ASP A 76 1.64 -0.54 -5.32
CA ASP A 76 0.66 -0.60 -6.40
C ASP A 76 -0.65 0.07 -5.95
N HIS A 77 -1.23 0.87 -6.84
CA HIS A 77 -2.47 1.61 -6.61
C HIS A 77 -3.60 0.74 -6.02
N LYS A 78 -3.67 -0.55 -6.37
CA LYS A 78 -4.67 -1.51 -5.88
C LYS A 78 -4.54 -1.86 -4.39
N LEU A 79 -3.38 -1.61 -3.78
CA LEU A 79 -3.10 -1.94 -2.38
C LEU A 79 -3.63 -0.88 -1.41
N TRP A 80 -3.91 0.33 -1.90
CA TRP A 80 -4.56 1.34 -1.08
C TRP A 80 -5.99 0.92 -0.77
N ALA A 81 -6.30 0.79 0.53
CA ALA A 81 -7.55 0.24 1.03
C ALA A 81 -8.80 0.92 0.41
N ALA A 82 -9.41 0.29 -0.60
CA ALA A 82 -10.72 0.61 -1.20
C ALA A 82 -11.07 2.12 -1.34
N GLY A 83 -10.08 2.98 -1.59
CA GLY A 83 -10.28 4.44 -1.73
C GLY A 83 -10.29 5.26 -0.43
N GLN A 84 -9.84 4.73 0.71
CA GLN A 84 -9.58 5.55 1.88
C GLN A 84 -8.37 6.45 1.64
N PRO A 85 -8.49 7.78 1.82
CA PRO A 85 -7.37 8.68 1.66
C PRO A 85 -6.34 8.41 2.77
N VAL A 86 -5.11 8.11 2.36
CA VAL A 86 -3.95 8.01 3.26
C VAL A 86 -3.16 9.30 3.14
N SER A 87 -2.83 9.89 4.28
CA SER A 87 -2.02 11.09 4.40
C SER A 87 -0.76 10.82 5.20
N ASP A 88 0.14 11.80 5.23
CA ASP A 88 1.35 11.84 6.06
C ASP A 88 1.09 11.82 7.59
N LYS A 89 -0.17 11.87 7.99
CA LYS A 89 -0.63 11.76 9.38
C LYS A 89 -1.01 10.34 9.78
N ASN A 90 -1.16 9.43 8.83
CA ASN A 90 -1.58 8.07 9.09
C ASN A 90 -0.34 7.19 9.28
N ASP A 91 -0.32 6.44 10.40
CA ASP A 91 0.60 5.31 10.51
C ASP A 91 0.10 4.17 9.62
N VAL A 92 1.04 3.51 8.95
CA VAL A 92 0.79 2.39 8.06
C VAL A 92 1.74 1.25 8.40
N LYS A 93 1.28 0.01 8.18
CA LYS A 93 2.14 -1.17 8.11
C LYS A 93 2.27 -1.58 6.66
N VAL A 94 3.51 -1.66 6.19
CA VAL A 94 3.86 -2.13 4.85
C VAL A 94 4.46 -3.52 5.01
N THR A 95 3.87 -4.52 4.36
CA THR A 95 4.41 -5.88 4.27
C THR A 95 4.76 -6.16 2.82
N GLY A 96 5.95 -6.70 2.57
CA GLY A 96 6.45 -6.90 1.21
C GLY A 96 7.88 -7.40 1.16
N GLU A 97 8.51 -7.30 -0.01
CA GLU A 97 9.85 -7.81 -0.30
C GLU A 97 10.88 -6.68 -0.31
N PHE A 98 12.00 -6.86 0.39
CA PHE A 98 13.12 -5.93 0.35
C PHE A 98 14.02 -6.23 -0.84
N GLU A 99 14.04 -5.29 -1.78
CA GLU A 99 14.81 -5.36 -3.02
C GLU A 99 16.12 -4.58 -2.87
N ARG A 100 17.23 -5.22 -3.20
CA ARG A 100 18.57 -4.61 -3.26
C ARG A 100 19.20 -4.86 -4.61
N LYS A 101 19.15 -3.85 -5.47
CA LYS A 101 19.80 -3.91 -6.79
C LYS A 101 21.32 -3.87 -6.65
N TRP A 102 22.01 -4.49 -7.61
CA TRP A 102 23.47 -4.45 -7.73
C TRP A 102 24.05 -3.02 -7.83
N SER A 103 23.24 -2.05 -8.27
CA SER A 103 23.58 -0.61 -8.29
C SER A 103 23.64 0.03 -6.90
N GLY A 104 23.23 -0.68 -5.85
CA GLY A 104 23.10 -0.18 -4.48
C GLY A 104 21.75 0.47 -4.17
N SER A 105 20.84 0.55 -5.15
CA SER A 105 19.48 1.04 -4.93
C SER A 105 18.67 0.02 -4.13
N VAL A 106 17.91 0.51 -3.15
CA VAL A 106 17.08 -0.32 -2.27
C VAL A 106 15.65 0.20 -2.21
N LYS A 107 14.68 -0.71 -2.08
CA LYS A 107 13.26 -0.41 -1.89
C LYS A 107 12.55 -1.57 -1.20
N VAL A 108 11.32 -1.34 -0.75
CA VAL A 108 10.40 -2.42 -0.37
C VAL A 108 9.23 -2.43 -1.35
N ASP A 109 9.03 -3.56 -2.03
CA ASP A 109 7.91 -3.78 -2.94
C ASP A 109 6.75 -4.33 -2.13
N ALA A 110 5.69 -3.54 -1.98
CA ALA A 110 4.60 -3.85 -1.06
C ALA A 110 3.68 -4.93 -1.64
N ASP A 111 3.35 -5.92 -0.83
CA ASP A 111 2.28 -6.89 -1.08
C ASP A 111 1.00 -6.51 -0.35
N HIS A 112 1.14 -5.85 0.80
CA HIS A 112 0.01 -5.44 1.63
C HIS A 112 0.31 -4.14 2.37
N VAL A 113 -0.67 -3.24 2.38
CA VAL A 113 -0.64 -2.00 3.16
C VAL A 113 -1.85 -1.97 4.08
N GLU A 114 -1.59 -1.87 5.37
CA GLU A 114 -2.59 -1.68 6.41
C GLU A 114 -2.49 -0.25 6.94
N VAL A 115 -3.59 0.50 6.92
CA VAL A 115 -3.67 1.82 7.56
C VAL A 115 -4.07 1.63 9.01
N LEU A 116 -3.21 2.07 9.93
CA LEU A 116 -3.45 2.00 11.37
C LEU A 116 -4.39 3.14 11.79
N ARG A 117 -5.31 2.84 12.71
CA ARG A 117 -6.27 3.79 13.29
C ARG A 117 -5.80 4.31 14.63
#